data_AF-A0A0U2GR59-F1
#
_entry.id   AF-A0A0U2GR59-F1
#
_cell.length_a   1.000
_cell.length_b   1.000
_cell.length_c   1.000
_cell.angle_alpha   90.00
_cell.angle_beta   90.00
_cell.angle_gamma   90.00
#
_symmetry.space_group_name_H-M   'P 1'
#
loop_
_entity.id
_entity.type
_entity.pdbx_description
1 polymer ?
#
loop_
_entity_poly.entity_id
_entity_poly.type
_entity_poly.pdbx_seq_one_letter_code
_entity_poly.pdbx_strand_id
1 'polypeptide(L)'
;KFHDGGKARDKAIHQANLRHFCRICGNSFKTDEHNRRYPVHGPVDAKTQVLLRKKEKRVTSWPDLIARVFRIDVKADLDAIHPTEFCHNCWNIMHRRFSSAPCEVYFPRNATMEWHPHTPSCDICHTARRGLKRKRHQPNEQLSKKLKTVLDQARQARQRKRRAQGRISSKEVMKKIT
;
A
#
# COMPACT_ATOMS: atom_id res chain seq x y z
N LYS A 1 -14.51 24.46 22.18
CA LYS A 1 -14.51 24.23 20.71
C LYS A 1 -13.35 23.33 20.26
N PHE A 2 -13.12 22.17 20.91
CA PHE A 2 -12.04 21.23 20.55
C PHE A 2 -12.51 20.00 19.75
N HIS A 3 -13.82 19.78 19.67
CA HIS A 3 -14.39 18.62 18.99
C HIS A 3 -14.35 18.72 17.45
N ASP A 4 -14.20 19.91 16.88
CA ASP A 4 -14.30 20.11 15.44
C ASP A 4 -13.00 19.72 14.71
N GLY A 5 -11.83 20.04 15.30
CA GLY A 5 -10.52 19.68 14.74
C GLY A 5 -10.26 18.17 14.69
N GLY A 6 -10.79 17.41 15.65
CA GLY A 6 -10.68 15.94 15.66
C GLY A 6 -11.43 15.30 14.48
N LYS A 7 -12.65 15.81 14.19
CA LYS A 7 -13.49 15.32 13.08
C LYS A 7 -12.85 15.59 11.72
N ALA A 8 -12.24 16.76 11.53
CA ALA A 8 -11.53 17.10 10.29
C ALA A 8 -10.33 16.18 10.05
N ARG A 9 -9.53 15.90 11.09
CA ARG A 9 -8.39 14.99 11.00
C ARG A 9 -8.80 13.55 10.67
N ASP A 10 -9.86 13.06 11.31
CA ASP A 10 -10.35 11.69 11.06
C ASP A 10 -10.88 11.52 9.64
N LYS A 11 -11.56 12.54 9.08
CA LYS A 11 -11.98 12.57 7.68
C LYS A 11 -10.78 12.53 6.72
N ALA A 12 -9.72 13.29 7.00
CA ALA A 12 -8.51 13.29 6.19
C ALA A 12 -7.80 11.92 6.21
N ILE A 13 -7.74 11.27 7.38
CA ILE A 13 -7.20 9.92 7.51
C ILE A 13 -8.04 8.91 6.71
N HIS A 14 -9.36 9.01 6.79
CA HIS A 14 -10.26 8.15 6.02
C HIS A 14 -10.04 8.32 4.51
N GLN A 15 -10.00 9.56 4.03
CA GLN A 15 -9.72 9.85 2.62
C GLN A 15 -8.35 9.31 2.18
N ALA A 16 -7.31 9.43 3.02
CA ALA A 16 -6.01 8.83 2.75
C ALA A 16 -6.09 7.30 2.66
N ASN A 17 -6.86 6.65 3.54
CA ASN A 17 -7.06 5.21 3.51
C ASN A 17 -7.80 4.75 2.25
N LEU A 18 -8.80 5.51 1.77
CA LEU A 18 -9.54 5.19 0.53
C LEU A 18 -8.61 5.09 -0.69
N ARG A 19 -7.55 5.89 -0.75
CA ARG A 19 -6.53 5.85 -1.84
C ARG A 19 -5.75 4.54 -1.90
N HIS A 20 -5.92 3.64 -0.94
CA HIS A 20 -5.31 2.31 -0.96
C HIS A 20 -6.22 1.25 -1.56
N PHE A 21 -7.43 1.58 -2.00
CA PHE A 21 -8.40 0.62 -2.52
C PHE A 21 -8.80 0.89 -3.96
N CYS A 22 -9.11 -0.18 -4.67
CA CYS A 22 -9.70 -0.10 -6.01
C CYS A 22 -11.19 0.26 -5.92
N ARG A 23 -11.61 1.33 -6.60
CA ARG A 23 -13.02 1.74 -6.69
C ARG A 23 -13.97 0.66 -7.24
N ILE A 24 -13.46 -0.16 -8.17
CA ILE A 24 -14.28 -1.13 -8.91
C ILE A 24 -14.43 -2.45 -8.16
N CYS A 25 -13.31 -3.03 -7.69
CA CYS A 25 -13.32 -4.36 -7.08
C CYS A 25 -13.08 -4.37 -5.56
N GLY A 26 -12.80 -3.21 -4.95
CA GLY A 26 -12.62 -3.11 -3.50
C GLY A 26 -11.30 -3.63 -2.96
N ASN A 27 -10.49 -4.31 -3.77
CA ASN A 27 -9.22 -4.85 -3.32
C ASN A 27 -8.23 -3.73 -3.02
N SER A 28 -7.44 -3.93 -1.96
CA SER A 28 -6.33 -3.04 -1.64
C SER A 28 -5.25 -3.11 -2.72
N PHE A 29 -4.70 -1.98 -3.11
CA PHE A 29 -3.52 -1.93 -3.96
C PHE A 29 -2.33 -2.57 -3.25
N LYS A 30 -1.59 -3.39 -3.98
CA LYS A 30 -0.28 -3.86 -3.52
C LYS A 30 0.69 -2.68 -3.51
N THR A 31 1.75 -2.81 -2.72
CA THR A 31 2.82 -1.79 -2.59
C THR A 31 3.96 -1.99 -3.57
N ASP A 32 3.88 -3.00 -4.45
CA ASP A 32 4.91 -3.21 -5.46
C ASP A 32 4.92 -2.07 -6.50
N GLU A 33 6.11 -1.79 -7.02
CA GLU A 33 6.42 -0.73 -7.98
C GLU A 33 5.70 -0.89 -9.33
N HIS A 34 5.19 -2.10 -9.61
CA HIS A 34 4.53 -2.44 -10.87
C HIS A 34 3.01 -2.29 -10.82
N ASN A 35 2.43 -1.86 -9.69
CA ASN A 35 0.99 -1.63 -9.56
C ASN A 35 0.56 -0.38 -10.32
N ARG A 36 0.20 -0.59 -11.59
CA ARG A 36 -0.50 0.42 -12.37
C ARG A 36 -1.87 0.69 -11.76
N ARG A 37 -2.11 1.97 -11.50
CA ARG A 37 -3.41 2.50 -11.05
C ARG A 37 -3.92 3.44 -12.13
N TYR A 38 -5.23 3.50 -12.23
CA TYR A 38 -5.92 4.27 -13.25
C TYR A 38 -6.93 5.18 -12.57
N PRO A 39 -7.08 6.44 -13.02
CA PRO A 39 -8.01 7.36 -12.41
C PRO A 39 -9.45 6.95 -12.73
N VAL A 40 -10.36 7.14 -11.77
CA VAL A 40 -11.79 6.89 -11.95
C VAL A 40 -12.46 7.97 -12.82
N HIS A 41 -11.93 9.20 -12.76
CA HIS A 41 -12.47 10.36 -13.44
C HIS A 41 -11.51 10.91 -14.52
N GLY A 42 -12.05 11.78 -15.37
CA GLY A 42 -11.30 12.47 -16.42
C GLY A 42 -11.30 11.72 -17.76
N PRO A 43 -10.59 12.29 -18.76
CA PRO A 43 -10.45 11.66 -20.07
C PRO A 43 -9.63 10.37 -19.97
N VAL A 44 -9.92 9.43 -20.85
CA VAL A 44 -9.10 8.22 -20.97
C VAL A 44 -7.70 8.57 -21.47
N ASP A 45 -6.69 7.81 -21.05
CA ASP A 45 -5.33 7.99 -21.58
C ASP A 45 -5.26 7.68 -23.08
N ALA A 46 -4.24 8.21 -23.76
CA ALA A 46 -4.08 8.04 -25.22
C ALA A 46 -4.05 6.56 -25.64
N LYS A 47 -3.42 5.70 -24.82
CA LYS A 47 -3.33 4.25 -25.09
C LYS A 47 -4.72 3.60 -25.09
N THR A 48 -5.54 3.92 -24.10
CA THR A 48 -6.90 3.44 -23.94
C THR A 48 -7.79 4.05 -25.03
N GLN A 49 -7.61 5.32 -25.36
CA GLN A 49 -8.35 5.98 -26.43
C GLN A 49 -8.15 5.31 -27.79
N VAL A 50 -6.92 4.89 -28.13
CA VAL A 50 -6.64 4.16 -29.38
C VAL A 50 -7.41 2.84 -29.46
N LEU A 51 -7.56 2.14 -28.32
CA LEU A 51 -8.35 0.90 -28.26
C LEU A 51 -9.84 1.15 -28.51
N LEU A 52 -10.38 2.23 -27.93
CA LEU A 52 -11.78 2.59 -28.11
C LEU A 52 -12.10 3.05 -29.52
N ARG A 53 -11.21 3.75 -30.23
CA ARG A 53 -11.48 4.24 -31.60
C ARG A 53 -11.92 3.14 -32.58
N LYS A 54 -11.49 1.89 -32.36
CA LYS A 54 -11.85 0.75 -33.22
C LYS A 54 -13.27 0.21 -32.98
N LYS A 55 -13.79 0.29 -31.76
CA LYS A 55 -15.10 -0.31 -31.40
C LYS A 55 -16.12 0.68 -30.84
N GLU A 56 -15.69 1.75 -30.20
CA GLU A 56 -16.53 2.72 -29.49
C GLU A 56 -16.03 4.16 -29.63
N LYS A 57 -16.33 4.81 -30.76
CA LYS A 57 -15.91 6.19 -31.06
C LYS A 57 -16.47 7.25 -30.10
N ARG A 58 -17.54 6.94 -29.34
CA ARG A 58 -18.26 7.91 -28.48
C ARG A 58 -17.78 7.93 -27.03
N VAL A 59 -17.04 6.92 -26.58
CA VAL A 59 -16.58 6.88 -25.19
C VAL A 59 -15.20 7.52 -25.10
N THR A 60 -15.10 8.62 -24.35
CA THR A 60 -13.87 9.41 -24.21
C THR A 60 -13.43 9.60 -22.77
N SER A 61 -14.23 9.15 -21.79
CA SER A 61 -13.99 9.37 -20.37
C SER A 61 -13.95 8.06 -19.58
N TRP A 62 -13.17 8.05 -18.50
CA TRP A 62 -13.13 6.92 -17.56
C TRP A 62 -14.50 6.60 -16.95
N PRO A 63 -15.31 7.59 -16.50
CA PRO A 63 -16.65 7.32 -15.99
C PRO A 63 -17.55 6.57 -16.97
N ASP A 64 -17.52 6.94 -18.25
CA ASP A 64 -18.36 6.29 -19.27
C ASP A 64 -17.91 4.85 -19.54
N LEU A 65 -16.60 4.57 -19.51
CA LEU A 65 -16.10 3.19 -19.62
C LEU A 65 -16.46 2.34 -18.42
N ILE A 66 -16.31 2.89 -17.21
CA ILE A 66 -16.61 2.18 -15.96
C ILE A 66 -18.10 1.85 -15.90
N ALA A 67 -18.98 2.80 -16.21
CA ALA A 67 -20.42 2.59 -16.28
C ALA A 67 -20.79 1.52 -17.31
N ARG A 68 -20.17 1.55 -18.49
CA ARG A 68 -20.46 0.58 -19.55
C ARG A 68 -20.00 -0.83 -19.22
N VAL A 69 -18.77 -0.98 -18.73
CA VAL A 69 -18.19 -2.29 -18.48
C VAL A 69 -18.67 -2.88 -17.17
N PHE A 70 -18.69 -2.11 -16.09
CA PHE A 70 -18.97 -2.63 -14.75
C PHE A 70 -20.37 -2.29 -14.24
N ARG A 71 -21.13 -1.45 -14.95
CA ARG A 71 -22.45 -0.96 -14.50
C ARG A 71 -22.36 -0.22 -13.16
N ILE A 72 -21.24 0.46 -12.93
CA ILE A 72 -20.98 1.29 -11.76
C ILE A 72 -21.06 2.74 -12.19
N ASP A 73 -21.96 3.52 -11.58
CA ASP A 73 -21.92 4.97 -11.71
C ASP A 73 -20.87 5.53 -10.75
N VAL A 74 -19.90 6.23 -11.32
CA VAL A 74 -18.85 6.93 -10.59
C VAL A 74 -18.97 8.44 -10.72
N LYS A 75 -19.92 8.97 -11.51
CA LYS A 75 -20.07 10.43 -11.71
C LYS A 75 -20.50 11.14 -10.43
N ALA A 76 -21.21 10.43 -9.55
CA ALA A 76 -21.64 10.90 -8.24
C ALA A 76 -20.63 10.58 -7.12
N ASP A 77 -19.45 10.02 -7.44
CA ASP A 77 -18.45 9.70 -6.44
C ASP A 77 -17.95 10.96 -5.73
N LEU A 78 -17.82 10.85 -4.41
CA LEU A 78 -17.23 11.85 -3.55
C LEU A 78 -15.95 11.30 -2.95
N ASP A 79 -14.83 12.01 -3.08
CA ASP A 79 -13.51 11.61 -2.54
C ASP A 79 -13.50 11.34 -1.04
N ALA A 80 -14.46 11.89 -0.30
CA ALA A 80 -14.63 11.66 1.13
C ALA A 80 -15.28 10.29 1.47
N ILE A 81 -15.74 9.56 0.45
CA ILE A 81 -16.49 8.30 0.58
C ILE A 81 -15.89 7.23 -0.34
N HIS A 82 -15.50 7.60 -1.57
CA HIS A 82 -15.13 6.67 -2.63
C HIS A 82 -13.62 6.75 -2.96
N PRO A 83 -12.99 5.63 -3.33
CA PRO A 83 -11.64 5.66 -3.91
C PRO A 83 -11.62 6.36 -5.27
N THR A 84 -10.55 7.08 -5.53
CA THR A 84 -10.36 7.87 -6.76
C THR A 84 -9.62 7.12 -7.87
N GLU A 85 -9.14 5.91 -7.58
CA GLU A 85 -8.34 5.08 -8.49
C GLU A 85 -8.88 3.65 -8.56
N PHE A 86 -8.56 2.94 -9.64
CA PHE A 86 -8.83 1.52 -9.79
C PHE A 86 -7.61 0.74 -10.29
N CYS A 87 -7.62 -0.58 -10.08
CA CYS A 87 -6.44 -1.43 -10.27
C CYS A 87 -6.26 -1.91 -11.72
N HIS A 88 -5.04 -2.33 -12.03
CA HIS A 88 -4.69 -2.89 -13.33
C HIS A 88 -5.51 -4.12 -13.74
N ASN A 89 -5.96 -4.94 -12.80
CA ASN A 89 -6.83 -6.08 -13.13
C ASN A 89 -8.19 -5.62 -13.67
N CYS A 90 -8.80 -4.60 -13.07
CA CYS A 90 -10.04 -4.00 -13.59
C CYS A 90 -9.80 -3.31 -14.94
N TRP A 91 -8.66 -2.64 -15.11
CA TRP A 91 -8.27 -2.11 -16.42
C TRP A 91 -8.13 -3.23 -17.47
N ASN A 92 -7.52 -4.37 -17.14
CA ASN A 92 -7.38 -5.50 -18.06
C ASN A 92 -8.73 -6.10 -18.48
N ILE A 93 -9.70 -6.17 -17.57
CA ILE A 93 -11.07 -6.59 -17.90
C ILE A 93 -11.68 -5.63 -18.93
N MET A 94 -11.56 -4.33 -18.68
CA MET A 94 -12.03 -3.27 -19.57
C MET A 94 -11.33 -3.36 -20.95
N HIS A 95 -10.01 -3.49 -20.96
CA HIS A 95 -9.19 -3.65 -22.16
C HIS A 95 -9.62 -4.86 -23.00
N ARG A 96 -9.81 -6.02 -22.36
CA ARG A 96 -10.23 -7.26 -23.05
C ARG A 96 -11.61 -7.11 -23.68
N ARG A 97 -12.56 -6.46 -23.00
CA ARG A 97 -13.91 -6.19 -23.53
C ARG A 97 -13.88 -5.40 -24.85
N PHE A 98 -12.97 -4.42 -24.96
CA PHE A 98 -12.83 -3.61 -26.18
C PHE A 98 -11.79 -4.16 -27.17
N SER A 99 -11.05 -5.19 -26.80
CA SER A 99 -10.17 -5.91 -27.72
C SER A 99 -10.99 -6.83 -28.64
N SER A 100 -10.48 -7.16 -29.83
CA SER A 100 -11.16 -8.03 -30.79
C SER A 100 -11.08 -9.53 -30.46
N ALA A 101 -10.50 -9.90 -29.31
CA ALA A 101 -10.39 -11.29 -28.89
C ALA A 101 -11.76 -11.84 -28.42
N PRO A 102 -12.14 -13.08 -28.79
CA PRO A 102 -13.29 -13.75 -28.19
C PRO A 102 -13.09 -13.79 -26.67
N CYS A 103 -14.05 -13.27 -25.92
CA CYS A 103 -13.92 -13.19 -24.48
C CYS A 103 -15.24 -13.56 -23.80
N GLU A 104 -15.31 -14.81 -23.33
CA GLU A 104 -16.15 -15.16 -22.18
C GLU A 104 -15.55 -14.44 -20.97
N VAL A 105 -15.90 -13.17 -20.79
CA VAL A 105 -15.38 -12.43 -19.65
C VAL A 105 -16.11 -12.98 -18.44
N TYR A 106 -15.38 -13.74 -17.62
CA TYR A 106 -15.69 -13.91 -16.21
C TYR A 106 -15.82 -12.51 -15.61
N PHE A 107 -17.05 -12.02 -15.54
CA PHE A 107 -17.39 -10.93 -14.65
C PHE A 107 -17.18 -11.49 -13.25
N PRO A 108 -16.26 -10.95 -12.44
CA PRO A 108 -16.42 -11.14 -11.01
C PRO A 108 -17.79 -10.56 -10.70
N ARG A 109 -18.75 -11.43 -10.39
CA ARG A 109 -20.10 -11.08 -9.92
C ARG A 109 -20.02 -10.54 -8.50
N ASN A 110 -18.98 -9.78 -8.22
CA ASN A 110 -18.77 -9.13 -6.95
C ASN A 110 -19.73 -7.96 -6.99
N ALA A 111 -20.78 -8.03 -6.19
CA ALA A 111 -21.65 -6.90 -5.91
C ALA A 111 -20.78 -5.63 -5.81
N THR A 112 -21.17 -4.57 -6.52
CA THR A 112 -20.49 -3.28 -6.46
C THR A 112 -20.13 -3.01 -5.01
N MET A 113 -18.83 -2.87 -4.70
CA MET A 113 -18.42 -2.63 -3.32
C MET A 113 -19.15 -1.39 -2.81
N GLU A 114 -19.84 -1.54 -1.69
CA GLU A 114 -20.53 -0.44 -1.06
C GLU A 114 -19.52 0.42 -0.31
N TRP A 115 -19.55 1.73 -0.56
CA TRP A 115 -18.67 2.71 0.06
C TRP A 115 -19.52 3.63 0.95
N HIS A 116 -19.08 3.77 2.21
CA HIS A 116 -19.80 4.57 3.20
C HIS A 116 -18.93 5.72 3.70
N PRO A 117 -19.54 6.86 4.07
CA PRO A 117 -18.81 7.94 4.71
C PRO A 117 -18.17 7.49 6.02
N HIS A 118 -17.12 8.18 6.43
CA HIS A 118 -16.45 7.90 7.70
C HIS A 118 -17.40 7.99 8.90
N THR A 119 -17.48 6.91 9.66
CA THR A 119 -18.12 6.84 10.98
C THR A 119 -17.09 6.44 12.06
N PRO A 120 -17.37 6.63 13.35
CA PRO A 120 -16.50 6.13 14.42
C PRO A 120 -16.23 4.63 14.38
N SER A 121 -17.12 3.85 13.75
CA SER A 121 -17.04 2.39 13.54
C SER A 121 -16.53 1.99 12.15
N CYS A 122 -15.90 2.90 11.40
CA CYS A 122 -15.49 2.68 10.01
C CYS A 122 -14.45 1.56 9.87
N ASP A 123 -14.82 0.47 9.18
CA ASP A 123 -13.96 -0.70 8.98
C ASP A 123 -12.64 -0.40 8.25
N ILE A 124 -12.69 0.50 7.28
CA ILE A 124 -11.51 0.96 6.52
C ILE A 124 -10.48 1.59 7.47
N CYS A 125 -10.94 2.47 8.37
CA CYS A 125 -10.08 3.13 9.35
C CYS A 125 -9.65 2.17 10.47
N HIS A 126 -10.52 1.26 10.91
CA HIS A 126 -10.18 0.27 11.93
C HIS A 126 -9.12 -0.72 11.46
N THR A 127 -9.24 -1.23 10.23
CA THR A 127 -8.26 -2.14 9.64
C THR A 127 -6.90 -1.47 9.46
N ALA A 128 -6.86 -0.23 8.95
CA ALA A 128 -5.64 0.55 8.83
C ALA A 128 -4.95 0.76 10.19
N ARG A 129 -5.70 1.15 11.22
CA ARG A 129 -5.19 1.31 12.60
C ARG A 129 -4.63 0.00 13.18
N ARG A 130 -5.28 -1.15 12.91
CA ARG A 130 -4.77 -2.47 13.35
C ARG A 130 -3.47 -2.86 12.64
N GLY A 131 -3.32 -2.54 11.36
CA GLY A 131 -2.06 -2.76 10.61
C GLY A 131 -0.87 -2.00 11.21
N LEU A 132 -1.09 -0.75 11.61
CA LEU A 132 -0.11 0.08 12.33
C LEU A 132 0.30 -0.54 13.68
N LYS A 133 -0.64 -1.15 14.42
CA LYS A 133 -0.36 -1.76 15.73
C LYS A 133 0.52 -3.01 15.62
N ARG A 134 0.39 -3.83 14.55
CA ARG A 134 1.28 -4.97 14.28
C ARG A 134 2.71 -4.55 13.90
N LYS A 135 2.89 -3.36 13.32
CA LYS A 135 4.22 -2.78 13.04
C LYS A 135 4.89 -2.19 14.29
N ARG A 136 4.11 -1.88 15.33
CA ARG A 136 4.57 -1.57 16.69
C ARG A 136 4.68 -2.85 17.53
N HIS A 137 5.44 -3.83 17.08
CA HIS A 137 6.00 -4.75 18.06
C HIS A 137 6.99 -3.93 18.87
N GLN A 138 6.56 -3.41 20.02
CA GLN A 138 7.51 -2.93 21.02
C GLN A 138 8.52 -4.06 21.22
N PRO A 139 9.83 -3.82 21.03
CA PRO A 139 10.81 -4.79 21.47
C PRO A 139 10.57 -4.92 22.97
N ASN A 140 10.08 -6.09 23.39
CA ASN A 140 9.80 -6.36 24.80
C ASN A 140 11.00 -5.86 25.61
N GLU A 141 10.83 -4.83 26.45
CA GLU A 141 11.94 -4.10 27.06
C GLU A 141 12.88 -5.03 27.84
N GLN A 142 12.34 -6.14 28.35
CA GLN A 142 13.11 -7.14 29.08
C GLN A 142 14.02 -7.97 28.16
N LEU A 143 13.58 -8.25 26.94
CA LEU A 143 14.37 -8.94 25.91
C LEU A 143 15.43 -8.01 25.30
N SER A 144 15.09 -6.74 25.07
CA SER A 144 16.05 -5.75 24.53
C SER A 144 17.16 -5.41 25.54
N LYS A 145 16.83 -5.33 26.84
CA LYS A 145 17.83 -5.19 27.92
C LYS A 145 18.77 -6.40 27.96
N LYS A 146 18.24 -7.63 27.93
CA LYS A 146 19.05 -8.86 27.92
C LYS A 146 19.96 -8.94 26.69
N LEU A 147 19.46 -8.63 25.51
CA LEU A 147 20.25 -8.68 24.27
C LEU A 147 21.38 -7.64 24.27
N LYS A 148 21.12 -6.43 24.79
CA LYS A 148 22.15 -5.39 24.94
C LYS A 148 23.26 -5.84 25.88
N THR A 149 22.92 -6.42 27.03
CA THR A 149 23.90 -6.97 27.98
C THR A 149 24.78 -8.05 27.35
N VAL A 150 24.19 -8.99 26.60
CA VAL A 150 24.94 -10.07 25.93
C VAL A 150 25.91 -9.51 24.88
N LEU A 151 25.49 -8.50 24.11
CA LEU A 151 26.35 -7.86 23.11
C LEU A 151 27.51 -7.10 23.74
N ASP A 152 27.28 -6.41 24.87
CA ASP A 152 28.33 -5.68 25.59
C ASP A 152 29.34 -6.63 26.25
N GLN A 153 28.87 -7.74 26.83
CA GLN A 153 29.74 -8.80 27.35
C GLN A 153 30.62 -9.40 26.25
N ALA A 154 30.05 -9.69 25.07
CA ALA A 154 30.80 -10.21 23.94
C ALA A 154 31.85 -9.20 23.41
N ARG A 155 31.54 -7.90 23.41
CA ARG A 155 32.51 -6.83 23.05
C ARG A 155 33.66 -6.75 24.05
N GLN A 156 33.36 -6.78 25.35
CA GLN A 156 34.38 -6.75 26.39
C GLN A 156 35.30 -7.97 26.34
N ALA A 157 34.74 -9.17 26.12
CA ALA A 157 35.52 -10.39 25.96
C ALA A 157 36.48 -10.31 24.76
N ARG A 158 36.01 -9.81 23.61
CA ARG A 158 36.86 -9.59 22.42
C ARG A 158 37.95 -8.56 22.68
N GLN A 159 37.66 -7.46 23.38
CA GLN A 159 38.64 -6.44 23.68
C GLN A 159 39.72 -6.94 24.65
N ARG A 160 39.33 -7.73 25.66
CA ARG A 160 40.28 -8.40 26.57
C ARG A 160 41.18 -9.37 25.81
N LYS A 161 40.62 -10.18 24.89
CA LYS A 161 41.39 -11.10 24.04
C LYS A 161 42.40 -10.36 23.16
N ARG A 162 42.00 -9.26 22.52
CA ARG A 162 42.91 -8.42 21.72
C ARG A 162 44.04 -7.80 22.55
N ARG A 163 43.74 -7.31 23.76
CA ARG A 163 44.76 -6.78 24.68
C ARG A 163 45.73 -7.85 25.16
N ALA A 164 45.25 -9.06 25.44
CA ALA A 164 46.11 -10.19 25.80
C ALA A 164 47.04 -10.60 24.64
N GLN A 165 46.52 -10.69 23.42
CA GLN A 165 47.32 -10.96 22.23
C GLN A 165 48.38 -9.89 21.96
N GLY A 166 48.05 -8.61 22.13
CA GLY A 166 49.02 -7.51 22.01
C GLY A 166 50.14 -7.57 23.05
N ARG A 167 49.84 -7.98 24.30
CA ARG A 167 50.86 -8.19 25.34
C ARG A 167 51.76 -9.39 25.06
N ILE A 168 51.23 -10.47 24.50
CA ILE A 168 52.00 -11.66 24.12
C ILE A 168 52.94 -11.32 22.97
N SER A 169 52.41 -10.68 21.92
CA SER A 169 53.21 -10.23 20.76
C SER A 169 54.32 -9.25 21.17
N SER A 170 54.04 -8.27 22.03
CA SER A 170 55.06 -7.34 22.54
C SER A 170 56.15 -8.04 23.35
N LYS A 171 55.80 -9.04 24.18
CA LYS A 171 56.80 -9.86 24.89
C LYS A 171 57.63 -10.74 23.93
N GLU A 172 57.03 -11.24 22.86
CA GLU A 172 57.72 -12.04 21.82
C GLU A 172 58.68 -11.18 20.99
N VAL A 173 58.30 -9.93 20.68
CA VAL A 173 59.16 -8.96 19.99
C VAL A 173 60.34 -8.56 20.87
N MET A 174 60.13 -8.31 22.18
CA MET A 174 61.23 -7.98 23.09
C MET A 174 62.22 -9.15 23.29
N LYS A 175 61.78 -10.41 23.14
CA LYS A 175 62.66 -11.59 23.21
C LYS A 175 63.48 -11.85 21.93
N LYS A 176 63.16 -11.20 20.80
CA LYS A 176 63.90 -11.33 19.53
C LYS A 176 64.96 -10.25 19.32
N ILE A 177 65.07 -9.27 20.22
CA ILE A 177 66.02 -8.14 20.17
C ILE A 177 67.15 -8.32 21.21
N THR A 178 67.28 -9.51 21.81
CA THR A 178 68.44 -9.88 22.66
C THR A 178 69.21 -10.99 22.00
#